data_AF-A0ABD0K7D8-F1
#
_entry.id   AF-A0ABD0K7D8-F1
#
_cell.length_a   1.000
_cell.length_b   1.000
_cell.length_c   1.000
_cell.angle_alpha   90.00
_cell.angle_beta   90.00
_cell.angle_gamma   90.00
#
_symmetry.space_group_name_H-M   'P 1'
#
loop_
_entity.id
_entity.type
_entity.pdbx_description
1 polymer ?
#
loop_
_entity_poly.entity_id
_entity_poly.type
_entity_poly.pdbx_seq_one_letter_code
_entity_poly.pdbx_strand_id
1 'polypeptide(L)'
;HITLEKGCRPRYVVLDHHKYVEVRSSHLPRNASAGTSCMAYLVTRKKDHGICVRMRSTHIYSDHAKIEFLTGPYTSDKIIQRNSKPDEEWCTPHRLLAVRVSTSADEPNLDRDFYYAFQVEAMSKELIPLQYYMDSFAECDLEHELTSGQEVSVVAQRVPPVTPDVPTTCELTFYTTSDDEYEQVCVQLDKDSFTFGSDQSRKITAEQRATEREEGLKSLTLGRLKQRYYSTEEALNGVTACSDNKRLVLLLNRTEALFGFTASVRSERHVFWESEANEATEMKGLRVVKGITYFIATIDCLVAVLAALLSALLKWPKGPWRRWAENFNALAAAHAPQTYPAQDPGTYSPHGHKDDSFDSSISSPDFSL
;
A
#
# COMPACT_ATOMS: atom_id res chain seq x y z
N HIS A 1 -13.30 8.77 29.86
CA HIS A 1 -14.10 9.88 30.42
C HIS A 1 -13.83 11.13 29.61
N ILE A 2 -14.88 11.72 29.06
CA ILE A 2 -14.84 12.99 28.31
C ILE A 2 -15.47 14.07 29.20
N THR A 3 -14.84 15.23 29.31
CA THR A 3 -15.31 16.34 30.14
C THR A 3 -15.49 17.62 29.32
N LEU A 4 -16.51 18.42 29.67
CA LEU A 4 -16.71 19.77 29.14
C LEU A 4 -15.89 20.77 29.98
N GLU A 5 -14.83 21.34 29.42
CA GLU A 5 -13.90 22.17 30.20
C GLU A 5 -14.24 23.66 30.20
N LYS A 6 -14.82 24.16 29.12
CA LYS A 6 -15.22 25.57 28.97
C LYS A 6 -16.25 25.66 27.86
N GLY A 7 -17.22 26.55 27.97
CA GLY A 7 -18.10 26.87 26.85
C GLY A 7 -19.28 27.74 27.25
N CYS A 8 -20.08 28.13 26.27
CA CYS A 8 -21.20 29.06 26.44
C CYS A 8 -22.11 28.72 27.61
N ARG A 9 -22.91 29.71 28.05
CA ARG A 9 -23.95 29.46 29.05
C ARG A 9 -24.65 28.13 28.72
N PRO A 10 -24.90 27.26 29.71
CA PRO A 10 -25.49 25.93 29.52
C PRO A 10 -26.87 25.92 28.84
N ARG A 11 -27.37 27.09 28.42
CA ARG A 11 -28.55 27.25 27.56
C ARG A 11 -28.37 26.61 26.18
N TYR A 12 -27.15 26.63 25.60
CA TYR A 12 -26.96 26.23 24.20
C TYR A 12 -26.31 24.86 23.97
N VAL A 13 -25.40 24.45 24.86
CA VAL A 13 -24.74 23.14 24.79
C VAL A 13 -24.90 22.48 26.15
N VAL A 14 -25.53 21.32 26.17
CA VAL A 14 -25.80 20.51 27.36
C VAL A 14 -25.11 19.16 27.18
N LEU A 15 -24.31 18.78 28.17
CA LEU A 15 -23.72 17.45 28.23
C LEU A 15 -24.54 16.63 29.25
N ASP A 16 -25.23 15.60 28.80
CA ASP A 16 -25.86 14.63 29.71
C ASP A 16 -24.83 13.61 30.20
N HIS A 17 -25.08 13.06 31.38
CA HIS A 17 -24.12 12.54 32.36
C HIS A 17 -23.04 11.56 31.83
N HIS A 18 -23.15 10.95 30.65
CA HIS A 18 -22.22 9.90 30.22
C HIS A 18 -22.00 9.75 28.70
N LYS A 19 -21.83 10.83 27.91
CA LYS A 19 -21.35 10.87 26.48
C LYS A 19 -22.32 11.55 25.50
N TYR A 20 -23.51 11.92 25.93
CA TYR A 20 -24.48 12.57 25.05
C TYR A 20 -24.33 14.08 25.13
N VAL A 21 -24.13 14.71 23.97
CA VAL A 21 -24.08 16.16 23.84
C VAL A 21 -25.32 16.59 23.06
N GLU A 22 -26.09 17.46 23.69
CA GLU A 22 -27.22 18.13 23.09
C GLU A 22 -26.86 19.60 22.85
N VAL A 23 -27.09 20.07 21.63
CA VAL A 23 -26.98 21.47 21.27
C VAL A 23 -28.38 21.95 20.94
N ARG A 24 -28.91 22.86 21.76
CA ARG A 24 -30.28 23.36 21.65
C ARG A 24 -30.32 24.88 21.64
N SER A 25 -31.18 25.47 20.83
CA SER A 25 -31.60 26.86 21.04
C SER A 25 -32.94 26.84 21.74
N SER A 26 -33.03 27.47 22.91
CA SER A 26 -34.32 27.83 23.52
C SER A 26 -34.50 29.33 23.32
N HIS A 27 -35.52 29.75 22.55
CA HIS A 27 -35.89 31.15 22.29
C HIS A 27 -34.71 32.12 22.38
N LEU A 28 -34.01 32.32 21.26
CA LEU A 28 -33.03 33.40 21.17
C LEU A 28 -33.72 34.69 21.64
N PRO A 29 -33.19 35.42 22.64
CA PRO A 29 -33.81 36.67 23.05
C PRO A 29 -33.96 37.54 21.80
N ARG A 30 -35.09 38.22 21.63
CA ARG A 30 -35.40 39.07 20.44
C ARG A 30 -34.32 40.09 20.05
N ASN A 31 -33.32 40.28 20.92
CA ASN A 31 -32.17 41.16 20.76
C ASN A 31 -30.83 40.40 20.62
N ALA A 32 -30.85 39.09 20.33
CA ALA A 32 -29.63 38.36 19.99
C ALA A 32 -29.10 38.94 18.67
N SER A 33 -27.97 39.64 18.76
CA SER A 33 -27.28 40.17 17.59
C SER A 33 -27.03 39.04 16.59
N ALA A 34 -27.40 39.25 15.33
CA ALA A 34 -27.10 38.30 14.26
C ALA A 34 -25.58 38.00 14.22
N GLY A 35 -25.21 36.76 13.86
CA GLY A 35 -23.80 36.34 13.89
C GLY A 35 -23.26 35.93 15.27
N THR A 36 -24.12 35.48 16.20
CA THR A 36 -23.62 34.89 17.46
C THR A 36 -22.87 33.59 17.18
N SER A 37 -21.66 33.48 17.75
CA SER A 37 -20.92 32.23 17.83
C SER A 37 -20.65 31.84 19.27
N CYS A 38 -20.63 30.54 19.49
CA CYS A 38 -20.48 29.91 20.77
C CYS A 38 -19.45 28.78 20.62
N MET A 39 -18.55 28.59 21.59
CA MET A 39 -17.59 27.49 21.55
C MET A 39 -17.61 26.72 22.86
N ALA A 40 -17.44 25.40 22.78
CA ALA A 40 -17.34 24.51 23.93
C ALA A 40 -16.20 23.50 23.71
N TYR A 41 -15.58 22.98 24.76
CA TYR A 41 -14.41 22.08 24.62
C TYR A 41 -14.66 20.73 25.29
N LEU A 42 -14.46 19.66 24.53
CA LEU A 42 -14.53 18.26 24.94
C LEU A 42 -13.12 17.69 25.03
N VAL A 43 -12.77 17.09 26.17
CA VAL A 43 -11.42 16.53 26.41
C VAL A 43 -11.49 15.10 26.88
N THR A 44 -10.67 14.22 26.29
CA THR A 44 -10.41 12.88 26.83
C THR A 44 -9.14 12.86 27.69
N ARG A 45 -9.28 12.35 28.92
CA ARG A 45 -8.14 12.20 29.86
C ARG A 45 -7.18 11.07 29.51
N LYS A 46 -7.56 10.16 28.61
CA LYS A 46 -6.69 9.07 28.15
C LYS A 46 -5.70 9.58 27.10
N LYS A 47 -4.40 9.30 27.26
CA LYS A 47 -3.33 9.81 26.40
C LYS A 47 -3.35 9.21 24.99
N ASP A 48 -3.67 7.91 24.92
CA ASP A 48 -3.62 7.13 23.67
C ASP A 48 -5.01 6.96 23.06
N HIS A 49 -5.94 7.87 23.38
CA HIS A 49 -7.28 7.88 22.79
C HIS A 49 -7.54 9.21 22.09
N GLY A 50 -8.25 9.14 20.98
CA GLY A 50 -8.88 10.27 20.31
C GLY A 50 -10.33 10.45 20.76
N ILE A 51 -11.07 11.23 19.98
CA ILE A 51 -12.49 11.53 20.21
C ILE A 51 -13.26 11.16 18.94
N CYS A 52 -14.30 10.34 19.09
CA CYS A 52 -15.26 10.02 18.05
C CYS A 52 -16.61 10.66 18.36
N VAL A 53 -17.24 11.21 17.34
CA VAL A 53 -18.54 11.86 17.39
C VAL A 53 -19.48 11.09 16.47
N ARG A 54 -20.53 10.53 17.04
CA ARG A 54 -21.59 9.83 16.30
C ARG A 54 -22.88 10.62 16.34
N MET A 55 -23.42 10.95 15.18
CA MET A 55 -24.68 11.67 15.05
C MET A 55 -25.84 10.74 15.41
N ARG A 56 -26.66 11.11 16.40
CA ARG A 56 -27.81 10.31 16.85
C ARG A 56 -29.11 10.86 16.28
N SER A 57 -29.28 12.18 16.33
CA SER A 57 -30.46 12.85 15.80
C SER A 57 -30.13 14.28 15.44
N THR A 58 -30.50 14.67 14.22
CA THR A 58 -30.41 16.05 13.73
C THR A 58 -31.82 16.52 13.40
N HIS A 59 -32.38 17.41 14.22
CA HIS A 59 -33.67 18.07 13.93
C HIS A 59 -33.39 19.53 13.62
N ILE A 60 -33.26 19.80 12.33
CA ILE A 60 -32.83 21.11 11.82
C ILE A 60 -34.05 21.79 11.19
N TYR A 61 -34.66 22.71 11.94
CA TYR A 61 -35.77 23.54 11.47
C TYR A 61 -35.31 24.77 10.65
N SER A 62 -33.99 25.03 10.58
CA SER A 62 -33.42 26.22 9.96
C SER A 62 -32.03 25.95 9.35
N ASP A 63 -31.79 26.47 8.14
CA ASP A 63 -30.51 26.42 7.42
C ASP A 63 -29.45 27.39 7.99
N HIS A 64 -29.80 28.14 9.05
CA HIS A 64 -29.00 29.28 9.51
C HIS A 64 -28.12 28.95 10.72
N ALA A 65 -28.15 27.72 11.24
CA ALA A 65 -27.27 27.25 12.30
C ALA A 65 -26.28 26.21 11.76
N LYS A 66 -24.99 26.39 12.07
CA LYS A 66 -23.94 25.43 11.77
C LYS A 66 -23.24 24.98 13.06
N ILE A 67 -22.95 23.69 13.14
CA ILE A 67 -22.07 23.12 14.16
C ILE A 67 -20.76 22.76 13.49
N GLU A 68 -19.68 23.28 14.03
CA GLU A 68 -18.32 23.08 13.59
C GLU A 68 -17.53 22.36 14.68
N PHE A 69 -16.84 21.29 14.32
CA PHE A 69 -15.90 20.59 15.17
C PHE A 69 -14.49 21.03 14.80
N LEU A 70 -13.67 21.41 15.77
CA LEU A 70 -12.33 21.92 15.55
C LEU A 70 -11.33 21.26 16.50
N THR A 71 -10.24 20.77 15.96
CA THR A 71 -9.09 20.21 16.69
C THR A 71 -7.93 21.20 16.74
N GLY A 72 -7.96 22.22 15.89
CA GLY A 72 -7.04 23.35 15.85
C GLY A 72 -7.74 24.71 15.78
N PRO A 73 -6.97 25.82 15.76
CA PRO A 73 -7.53 27.18 15.78
C PRO A 73 -7.92 27.72 14.39
N TYR A 74 -7.42 27.11 13.31
CA TYR A 74 -7.46 27.72 11.98
C TYR A 74 -8.70 27.33 11.15
N THR A 75 -9.16 26.07 11.22
CA THR A 75 -10.25 25.56 10.38
C THR A 75 -11.10 24.52 11.11
N SER A 76 -12.32 24.27 10.62
CA SER A 76 -13.23 23.27 11.19
C SER A 76 -12.97 21.89 10.58
N ASP A 77 -12.72 20.87 11.38
CA ASP A 77 -12.47 19.51 10.88
C ASP A 77 -13.72 18.84 10.33
N LYS A 78 -14.88 19.16 10.93
CA LYS A 78 -16.18 18.64 10.50
C LYS A 78 -17.26 19.69 10.69
N ILE A 79 -18.19 19.79 9.73
CA ILE A 79 -19.35 20.68 9.81
C ILE A 79 -20.64 19.85 9.68
N ILE A 80 -21.58 20.06 10.59
CA ILE A 80 -22.95 19.54 10.50
C ILE A 80 -23.85 20.63 9.93
N GLN A 81 -24.63 20.28 8.91
CA GLN A 81 -25.65 21.12 8.29
C GLN A 81 -26.97 20.34 8.15
N ARG A 82 -28.03 21.00 7.65
CA ARG A 82 -29.40 20.45 7.54
C ARG A 82 -29.49 19.03 6.95
N ASN A 83 -28.59 18.70 6.02
CA ASN A 83 -28.62 17.45 5.26
C ASN A 83 -27.57 16.42 5.72
N SER A 84 -27.01 16.55 6.93
CA SER A 84 -26.09 15.54 7.46
C SER A 84 -26.79 14.18 7.62
N LYS A 85 -26.08 13.10 7.28
CA LYS A 85 -26.65 11.74 7.34
C LYS A 85 -26.86 11.32 8.80
N PRO A 86 -28.01 10.71 9.15
CA PRO A 86 -28.18 10.10 10.47
C PRO A 86 -27.15 8.97 10.67
N ASP A 87 -26.70 8.76 11.92
CA ASP A 87 -25.71 7.74 12.29
C ASP A 87 -24.30 7.92 11.68
N GLU A 88 -24.01 9.06 11.07
CA GLU A 88 -22.65 9.39 10.64
C GLU A 88 -21.71 9.46 11.85
N GLU A 89 -20.60 8.72 11.77
CA GLU A 89 -19.53 8.73 12.76
C GLU A 89 -18.29 9.42 12.18
N TRP A 90 -17.71 10.34 12.95
CA TRP A 90 -16.47 11.02 12.63
C TRP A 90 -15.52 10.95 13.82
N CYS A 91 -14.27 10.57 13.59
CA CYS A 91 -13.26 10.41 14.62
C CYS A 91 -12.06 11.32 14.38
N THR A 92 -11.44 11.76 15.46
CA THR A 92 -10.18 12.49 15.43
C THR A 92 -9.17 11.89 16.42
N PRO A 93 -7.88 11.76 16.05
CA PRO A 93 -6.83 11.32 16.97
C PRO A 93 -6.52 12.35 18.06
N HIS A 94 -7.05 13.58 17.94
CA HIS A 94 -6.84 14.64 18.92
C HIS A 94 -7.60 14.37 20.22
N ARG A 95 -6.97 14.77 21.32
CA ARG A 95 -7.52 14.58 22.68
C ARG A 95 -8.46 15.70 23.12
N LEU A 96 -8.43 16.82 22.40
CA LEU A 96 -9.21 18.02 22.61
C LEU A 96 -10.01 18.28 21.34
N LEU A 97 -11.30 18.49 21.52
CA LEU A 97 -12.23 18.82 20.46
C LEU A 97 -13.02 20.06 20.86
N ALA A 98 -12.88 21.15 20.11
CA ALA A 98 -13.73 22.31 20.22
C ALA A 98 -14.99 22.10 19.38
N VAL A 99 -16.15 22.39 19.95
CA VAL A 99 -17.44 22.41 19.28
C VAL A 99 -17.89 23.86 19.21
N ARG A 100 -17.94 24.42 18.00
CA ARG A 100 -18.43 25.77 17.75
C ARG A 100 -19.82 25.71 17.15
N VAL A 101 -20.74 26.47 17.72
CA VAL A 101 -22.11 26.65 17.23
C VAL A 101 -22.22 28.10 16.80
N SER A 102 -22.59 28.34 15.55
CA SER A 102 -22.77 29.71 15.04
C SER A 102 -24.04 29.85 14.22
N THR A 103 -24.65 31.02 14.31
CA THR A 103 -25.82 31.40 13.51
C THR A 103 -25.44 32.39 12.42
N SER A 104 -26.13 32.36 11.27
CA SER A 104 -25.93 33.30 10.17
C SER A 104 -26.26 34.74 10.60
N ALA A 105 -25.57 35.71 9.99
CA ALA A 105 -25.74 37.14 10.25
C ALA A 105 -26.95 37.77 9.52
N ASP A 106 -27.50 37.09 8.51
CA ASP A 106 -28.35 37.75 7.51
C ASP A 106 -29.86 37.67 7.77
N GLU A 107 -30.34 37.03 8.84
CA GLU A 107 -31.78 36.96 9.12
C GLU A 107 -32.17 37.31 10.58
N PRO A 108 -32.99 38.35 10.78
CA PRO A 108 -33.40 38.81 12.12
C PRO A 108 -34.53 37.97 12.76
N ASN A 109 -35.06 36.95 12.09
CA ASN A 109 -36.13 36.09 12.61
C ASN A 109 -35.61 34.69 12.97
N LEU A 110 -34.83 34.62 14.05
CA LEU A 110 -34.29 33.40 14.63
C LEU A 110 -35.28 32.68 15.59
N ASP A 111 -36.59 32.91 15.44
CA ASP A 111 -37.67 32.27 16.23
C ASP A 111 -37.83 30.76 15.94
N ARG A 112 -36.79 30.10 15.42
CA ARG A 112 -36.79 28.67 15.14
C ARG A 112 -35.76 27.96 16.01
N ASP A 113 -36.27 27.06 16.84
CA ASP A 113 -35.46 26.18 17.67
C ASP A 113 -34.63 25.23 16.77
N PHE A 114 -33.35 25.05 17.11
CA PHE A 114 -32.54 23.97 16.54
C PHE A 114 -32.18 22.98 17.63
N TYR A 115 -32.11 21.69 17.27
CA TYR A 115 -31.74 20.62 18.17
C TYR A 115 -30.79 19.65 17.47
N TYR A 116 -29.60 19.47 18.04
CA TYR A 116 -28.62 18.50 17.61
C TYR A 116 -28.28 17.59 18.78
N ALA A 117 -28.34 16.29 18.56
CA ALA A 117 -27.87 15.30 19.52
C ALA A 117 -26.79 14.44 18.87
N PHE A 118 -25.62 14.44 19.50
CA PHE A 118 -24.53 13.57 19.12
C PHE A 118 -23.94 12.88 20.35
N GLN A 119 -23.44 11.68 20.12
CA GLN A 119 -22.74 10.90 21.13
C GLN A 119 -21.24 11.07 20.92
N VAL A 120 -20.50 11.26 22.01
CA VAL A 120 -19.06 11.44 21.97
C VAL A 120 -18.38 10.32 22.72
N GLU A 121 -17.49 9.58 22.08
CA GLU A 121 -16.77 8.46 22.67
C GLU A 121 -15.25 8.66 22.59
N ALA A 122 -14.53 8.18 23.60
CA ALA A 122 -13.08 8.10 23.54
C ALA A 122 -12.70 6.76 22.94
N MET A 123 -12.04 6.77 21.79
CA MET A 123 -11.60 5.58 21.06
C MET A 123 -10.07 5.50 21.06
N SER A 124 -9.50 4.29 21.11
CA SER A 124 -8.05 4.11 20.96
C SER A 124 -7.58 4.72 19.66
N LYS A 125 -6.45 5.46 19.66
CA LYS A 125 -5.91 6.07 18.44
C LYS A 125 -5.61 5.04 17.35
N GLU A 126 -5.24 3.83 17.74
CA GLU A 126 -4.98 2.71 16.83
C GLU A 126 -6.22 2.23 16.08
N LEU A 127 -7.42 2.47 16.63
CA LEU A 127 -8.69 2.11 16.00
C LEU A 127 -9.29 3.26 15.19
N ILE A 128 -8.69 4.45 15.26
CA ILE A 128 -9.13 5.62 14.49
C ILE A 128 -8.41 5.56 13.13
N PRO A 129 -9.15 5.43 12.01
CA PRO A 129 -8.53 5.46 10.69
C PRO A 129 -7.75 6.76 10.51
N LEU A 130 -6.48 6.63 10.11
CA LEU A 130 -5.66 7.78 9.75
C LEU A 130 -6.17 8.35 8.43
N GLN A 131 -6.65 9.58 8.48
CA GLN A 131 -7.18 10.28 7.32
C GLN A 131 -6.47 11.62 7.18
N TYR A 132 -5.99 11.90 5.97
CA TYR A 132 -5.40 13.18 5.59
C TYR A 132 -6.32 13.92 4.63
N TYR A 133 -6.44 15.22 4.81
CA TYR A 133 -7.24 16.13 4.02
C TYR A 133 -6.32 17.11 3.29
N MET A 134 -6.30 17.03 1.96
CA MET A 134 -5.52 17.94 1.12
C MET A 134 -6.12 19.36 1.08
N ASP A 135 -7.26 19.58 1.76
CA ASP A 135 -7.89 20.89 1.97
C ASP A 135 -7.62 21.51 3.35
N SER A 136 -6.66 20.95 4.08
CA SER A 136 -6.25 21.44 5.39
C SER A 136 -4.86 22.06 5.30
N PHE A 137 -4.74 23.35 5.65
CA PHE A 137 -3.43 24.00 5.79
C PHE A 137 -2.48 23.29 6.76
N ALA A 138 -3.04 22.60 7.77
CA ALA A 138 -2.24 21.90 8.77
C ALA A 138 -1.67 20.57 8.26
N GLU A 139 -2.31 19.99 7.25
CA GLU A 139 -1.94 18.69 6.70
C GLU A 139 -1.28 18.82 5.33
N CYS A 140 -1.35 20.01 4.74
CA CYS A 140 -0.65 20.33 3.52
C CYS A 140 0.87 20.41 3.73
N ASP A 141 1.63 19.95 2.74
CA ASP A 141 3.10 19.90 2.74
C ASP A 141 3.66 19.03 3.88
N LEU A 142 2.93 17.96 4.22
CA LEU A 142 3.28 17.02 5.29
C LEU A 142 3.92 15.75 4.74
N GLU A 143 4.90 15.22 5.46
CA GLU A 143 5.49 13.90 5.22
C GLU A 143 5.05 12.91 6.31
N HIS A 144 4.60 11.72 5.91
CA HIS A 144 4.18 10.66 6.82
C HIS A 144 4.95 9.36 6.57
N GLU A 145 5.54 8.82 7.63
CA GLU A 145 6.15 7.49 7.64
C GLU A 145 5.08 6.42 7.86
N LEU A 146 4.95 5.51 6.90
CA LEU A 146 4.10 4.34 6.97
C LEU A 146 4.87 3.17 7.55
N THR A 147 4.30 2.56 8.59
CA THR A 147 4.74 1.26 9.09
C THR A 147 4.27 0.15 8.16
N SER A 148 4.93 -1.02 8.20
CA SER A 148 4.61 -2.15 7.32
C SER A 148 3.15 -2.60 7.51
N GLY A 149 2.40 -2.68 6.41
CA GLY A 149 0.96 -3.00 6.43
C GLY A 149 0.04 -1.86 6.89
N GLN A 150 0.57 -0.69 7.21
CA GLN A 150 -0.24 0.47 7.58
C GLN A 150 -0.97 1.03 6.36
N GLU A 151 -2.24 1.35 6.55
CA GLU A 151 -3.11 1.98 5.56
C GLU A 151 -3.58 3.34 6.08
N VAL A 152 -3.55 4.35 5.21
CA VAL A 152 -4.03 5.70 5.47
C VAL A 152 -4.95 6.14 4.33
N SER A 153 -6.01 6.87 4.67
CA SER A 153 -6.91 7.45 3.69
C SER A 153 -6.51 8.90 3.40
N VAL A 154 -6.54 9.30 2.13
CA VAL A 154 -6.31 10.67 1.71
C VAL A 154 -7.56 11.18 1.00
N VAL A 155 -8.06 12.33 1.41
CA VAL A 155 -9.24 12.96 0.83
C VAL A 155 -8.88 14.34 0.28
N ALA A 156 -9.28 14.59 -0.97
CA ALA A 156 -8.97 15.85 -1.65
C ALA A 156 -9.61 17.06 -0.97
N GLN A 157 -10.91 16.92 -0.66
CA GLN A 157 -11.73 17.96 -0.09
C GLN A 157 -12.82 17.38 0.79
N ARG A 158 -13.05 18.01 1.94
CA ARG A 158 -14.14 17.68 2.86
C ARG A 158 -15.47 18.13 2.26
N VAL A 159 -16.50 17.31 2.47
CA VAL A 159 -17.88 17.63 2.10
C VAL A 159 -18.72 17.79 3.38
N PRO A 160 -19.30 18.97 3.64
CA PRO A 160 -19.21 20.22 2.87
C PRO A 160 -17.82 20.88 2.97
N PRO A 161 -17.41 21.70 1.99
CA PRO A 161 -16.15 22.45 2.03
C PRO A 161 -16.05 23.32 3.29
N VAL A 162 -14.92 23.25 3.97
CA VAL A 162 -14.73 23.87 5.28
C VAL A 162 -14.33 25.35 5.17
N THR A 163 -13.45 25.69 4.22
CA THR A 163 -12.97 27.07 4.02
C THR A 163 -12.78 27.40 2.54
N PRO A 164 -12.99 28.67 2.15
CA PRO A 164 -12.57 29.18 0.83
C PRO A 164 -11.06 29.45 0.76
N ASP A 165 -10.41 29.71 1.91
CA ASP A 165 -8.98 29.94 2.01
C ASP A 165 -8.27 28.60 2.17
N VAL A 166 -7.79 28.03 1.06
CA VAL A 166 -7.04 26.76 1.04
C VAL A 166 -5.89 26.94 0.05
N PRO A 167 -4.68 26.39 0.31
CA PRO A 167 -3.56 26.62 -0.59
C PRO A 167 -3.88 26.09 -1.99
N THR A 168 -3.46 26.84 -3.02
CA THR A 168 -3.70 26.51 -4.44
C THR A 168 -3.09 25.17 -4.84
N THR A 169 -1.97 24.81 -4.21
CA THR A 169 -1.28 23.54 -4.39
C THR A 169 -1.11 22.87 -3.05
N CYS A 170 -1.28 21.55 -3.00
CA CYS A 170 -1.06 20.80 -1.79
C CYS A 170 -0.27 19.51 -2.02
N GLU A 171 0.83 19.34 -1.28
CA GLU A 171 1.69 18.16 -1.34
C GLU A 171 1.53 17.29 -0.10
N LEU A 172 1.35 15.98 -0.30
CA LEU A 172 1.42 14.96 0.75
C LEU A 172 2.45 13.91 0.34
N THR A 173 3.45 13.71 1.19
CA THR A 173 4.47 12.68 0.97
C THR A 173 4.25 11.51 1.92
N PHE A 174 4.26 10.30 1.39
CA PHE A 174 4.24 9.06 2.17
C PHE A 174 5.52 8.28 1.91
N TYR A 175 6.15 7.74 2.95
CA TYR A 175 7.33 6.91 2.81
C TYR A 175 7.36 5.75 3.79
N THR A 176 8.10 4.67 3.49
CA THR A 176 8.38 3.58 4.44
C THR A 176 9.89 3.46 4.66
N THR A 177 10.30 3.22 5.90
CA THR A 177 11.69 2.95 6.31
C THR A 177 11.99 1.46 6.43
N SER A 178 11.03 0.59 6.09
CA SER A 178 11.20 -0.86 6.11
C SER A 178 12.48 -1.28 5.37
N ASP A 179 13.25 -2.19 5.95
CA ASP A 179 14.45 -2.75 5.33
C ASP A 179 14.11 -3.74 4.18
N ASP A 180 12.85 -4.19 4.10
CA ASP A 180 12.39 -5.15 3.08
C ASP A 180 12.46 -4.53 1.68
N GLU A 181 13.29 -5.09 0.80
CA GLU A 181 13.47 -4.59 -0.57
C GLU A 181 12.20 -4.68 -1.44
N TYR A 182 11.24 -5.54 -1.05
CA TYR A 182 9.98 -5.76 -1.76
C TYR A 182 8.83 -4.91 -1.23
N GLU A 183 9.03 -4.22 -0.11
CA GLU A 183 8.03 -3.33 0.46
C GLU A 183 8.05 -1.97 -0.26
N GLN A 184 6.89 -1.53 -0.73
CA GLN A 184 6.73 -0.26 -1.43
C GLN A 184 5.50 0.50 -0.91
N VAL A 185 5.54 1.82 -1.01
CA VAL A 185 4.34 2.63 -0.75
C VAL A 185 3.49 2.64 -2.02
N CYS A 186 2.24 2.21 -1.88
CA CYS A 186 1.27 2.10 -2.95
C CYS A 186 0.05 2.96 -2.69
N VAL A 187 -0.60 3.42 -3.76
CA VAL A 187 -1.84 4.19 -3.72
C VAL A 187 -2.90 3.54 -4.59
N GLN A 188 -4.14 3.60 -4.13
CA GLN A 188 -5.32 3.18 -4.85
C GLN A 188 -6.40 4.26 -4.74
N LEU A 189 -6.83 4.80 -5.86
CA LEU A 189 -7.93 5.77 -5.90
C LEU A 189 -9.28 5.04 -5.94
N ASP A 190 -10.21 5.49 -5.09
CA ASP A 190 -11.57 4.97 -5.10
C ASP A 190 -12.33 5.57 -6.29
N LYS A 191 -12.64 4.71 -7.27
CA LYS A 191 -13.32 5.08 -8.52
C LYS A 191 -14.68 5.73 -8.30
N ASP A 192 -15.36 5.39 -7.20
CA ASP A 192 -16.72 5.85 -6.93
C ASP A 192 -16.72 7.10 -6.04
N SER A 193 -15.55 7.52 -5.53
CA SER A 193 -15.38 8.66 -4.64
C SER A 193 -15.27 10.01 -5.35
N PHE A 194 -15.14 10.02 -6.68
CA PHE A 194 -14.99 11.25 -7.45
C PHE A 194 -16.26 12.10 -7.38
N THR A 195 -16.13 13.30 -6.82
CA THR A 195 -17.23 14.27 -6.71
C THR A 195 -16.85 15.58 -7.39
N PHE A 196 -17.80 16.14 -8.13
CA PHE A 196 -17.63 17.37 -8.90
C PHE A 196 -18.68 18.39 -8.49
N GLY A 197 -18.23 19.56 -8.04
CA GLY A 197 -19.09 20.70 -7.72
C GLY A 197 -19.88 20.57 -6.41
N SER A 198 -20.30 21.72 -5.89
CA SER A 198 -21.12 21.84 -4.67
C SER A 198 -22.60 21.56 -4.88
N ASP A 199 -23.02 21.20 -6.09
CA ASP A 199 -24.42 21.11 -6.47
C ASP A 199 -24.75 19.70 -6.97
N GLN A 200 -24.97 18.77 -6.02
CA GLN A 200 -25.56 17.45 -6.29
C GLN A 200 -26.95 17.53 -6.99
N SER A 201 -27.48 18.74 -7.19
CA SER A 201 -28.75 19.06 -7.83
C SER A 201 -28.68 19.17 -9.37
N ARG A 202 -27.50 19.33 -9.97
CA ARG A 202 -27.39 19.37 -11.44
C ARG A 202 -27.39 17.96 -12.02
N LYS A 203 -28.34 17.68 -12.92
CA LYS A 203 -28.30 16.49 -13.79
C LYS A 203 -27.19 16.68 -14.82
N ILE A 204 -25.98 16.29 -14.45
CA ILE A 204 -24.81 16.26 -15.34
C ILE A 204 -24.98 15.09 -16.31
N THR A 205 -24.71 15.29 -17.61
CA THR A 205 -24.74 14.19 -18.60
C THR A 205 -23.56 13.24 -18.41
N ALA A 206 -23.64 12.02 -18.96
CA ALA A 206 -22.54 11.06 -18.88
C ALA A 206 -21.24 11.59 -19.53
N GLU A 207 -21.37 12.36 -20.63
CA GLU A 207 -20.25 13.01 -21.30
C GLU A 207 -19.61 14.10 -20.43
N GLN A 208 -20.41 14.95 -19.79
CA GLN A 208 -19.88 15.97 -18.88
C GLN A 208 -19.16 15.35 -17.67
N ARG A 209 -19.68 14.26 -17.10
CA ARG A 209 -18.98 13.53 -16.03
C ARG A 209 -17.64 12.95 -16.49
N ALA A 210 -17.54 12.51 -17.75
CA ALA A 210 -16.30 11.99 -18.30
C ALA A 210 -15.26 13.10 -18.48
N THR A 211 -15.66 14.26 -19.00
CA THR A 211 -14.79 15.44 -19.15
C THR A 211 -14.35 16.01 -17.80
N GLU A 212 -15.29 16.19 -16.87
CA GLU A 212 -14.98 16.66 -15.51
C GLU A 212 -14.05 15.70 -14.79
N ARG A 213 -14.25 14.38 -14.98
CA ARG A 213 -13.31 13.36 -14.50
C ARG A 213 -11.94 13.54 -15.10
N GLU A 214 -11.81 13.71 -16.41
CA GLU A 214 -10.51 13.94 -17.05
C GLU A 214 -9.82 15.21 -16.53
N GLU A 215 -10.57 16.28 -16.27
CA GLU A 215 -10.04 17.53 -15.68
C GLU A 215 -9.63 17.36 -14.22
N GLY A 216 -10.44 16.65 -13.41
CA GLY A 216 -10.11 16.30 -12.04
C GLY A 216 -8.87 15.41 -11.96
N LEU A 217 -8.73 14.47 -12.90
CA LEU A 217 -7.54 13.63 -13.03
C LEU A 217 -6.28 14.44 -13.38
N LYS A 218 -6.40 15.57 -14.11
CA LYS A 218 -5.27 16.49 -14.36
C LYS A 218 -4.88 17.29 -13.12
N SER A 219 -5.80 17.46 -12.16
CA SER A 219 -5.56 18.20 -10.92
C SER A 219 -4.72 17.41 -9.91
N LEU A 220 -4.80 16.08 -9.95
CA LEU A 220 -4.04 15.17 -9.08
C LEU A 220 -2.83 14.61 -9.82
N THR A 221 -1.64 14.89 -9.32
CA THR A 221 -0.39 14.33 -9.84
C THR A 221 0.22 13.35 -8.85
N LEU A 222 0.65 12.19 -9.35
CA LEU A 222 1.36 11.17 -8.58
C LEU A 222 2.85 11.22 -8.93
N GLY A 223 3.66 11.70 -8.00
CA GLY A 223 5.11 11.79 -8.15
C GLY A 223 5.81 10.47 -7.82
N ARG A 224 6.87 10.15 -8.58
CA ARG A 224 7.81 9.04 -8.33
C ARG A 224 7.21 7.63 -8.38
N LEU A 225 6.24 7.43 -9.28
CA LEU A 225 5.72 6.11 -9.64
C LEU A 225 6.65 5.34 -10.58
N LYS A 226 6.48 4.01 -10.62
CA LYS A 226 7.16 3.10 -11.55
C LYS A 226 6.63 3.33 -12.96
N GLN A 227 7.09 4.39 -13.62
CA GLN A 227 6.62 4.79 -14.96
C GLN A 227 6.77 3.69 -16.02
N ARG A 228 7.69 2.74 -15.80
CA ARG A 228 7.89 1.58 -16.68
C ARG A 228 6.73 0.58 -16.65
N TYR A 229 5.91 0.58 -15.59
CA TYR A 229 4.91 -0.46 -15.32
C TYR A 229 3.51 0.09 -15.08
N TYR A 230 3.41 1.34 -14.61
CA TYR A 230 2.16 2.01 -14.35
C TYR A 230 2.22 3.40 -14.94
N SER A 231 1.24 3.72 -15.76
CA SER A 231 0.95 5.11 -16.11
C SER A 231 0.22 5.80 -14.95
N THR A 232 0.43 7.11 -14.82
CA THR A 232 -0.37 7.94 -13.91
C THR A 232 -1.87 7.76 -14.21
N GLU A 233 -2.24 7.58 -15.48
CA GLU A 233 -3.62 7.35 -15.91
C GLU A 233 -4.22 6.04 -15.37
N GLU A 234 -3.47 4.94 -15.34
CA GLU A 234 -3.92 3.68 -14.75
C GLU A 234 -4.11 3.80 -13.24
N ALA A 235 -3.16 4.46 -12.55
CA ALA A 235 -3.26 4.74 -11.11
C ALA A 235 -4.54 5.55 -10.79
N LEU A 236 -4.78 6.56 -11.62
CA LEU A 236 -5.95 7.43 -11.57
C LEU A 236 -7.26 6.71 -11.92
N ASN A 237 -7.18 5.63 -12.68
CA ASN A 237 -8.27 4.71 -12.95
C ASN A 237 -8.39 3.62 -11.89
N GLY A 238 -8.00 3.89 -10.64
CA GLY A 238 -8.20 3.02 -9.47
C GLY A 238 -7.40 1.72 -9.51
N VAL A 239 -6.39 1.63 -10.36
CA VAL A 239 -5.36 0.58 -10.28
C VAL A 239 -4.40 0.94 -9.15
N THR A 240 -4.02 -0.04 -8.35
CA THR A 240 -2.99 0.16 -7.33
C THR A 240 -1.67 0.49 -8.01
N ALA A 241 -1.11 1.66 -7.70
CA ALA A 241 0.17 2.12 -8.24
C ALA A 241 1.18 2.30 -7.12
N CYS A 242 2.39 1.78 -7.30
CA CYS A 242 3.42 1.76 -6.27
C CYS A 242 4.63 2.62 -6.65
N SER A 243 5.26 3.18 -5.61
CA SER A 243 6.47 4.00 -5.71
C SER A 243 7.73 3.20 -5.99
N ASP A 244 8.73 3.87 -6.58
CA ASP A 244 10.02 3.23 -6.96
C ASP A 244 10.96 3.10 -5.77
N ASN A 245 10.90 4.08 -4.87
CA ASN A 245 11.90 4.34 -3.86
C ASN A 245 11.30 4.41 -2.45
N LYS A 246 10.26 3.60 -2.19
CA LYS A 246 9.54 3.58 -0.91
C LYS A 246 8.98 4.95 -0.53
N ARG A 247 8.82 5.86 -1.49
CA ARG A 247 8.34 7.22 -1.29
C ARG A 247 7.36 7.61 -2.41
N LEU A 248 6.13 7.90 -2.02
CA LEU A 248 5.07 8.36 -2.90
C LEU A 248 4.76 9.83 -2.59
N VAL A 249 4.58 10.64 -3.62
CA VAL A 249 4.14 12.04 -3.47
C VAL A 249 2.79 12.23 -4.16
N LEU A 250 1.81 12.70 -3.41
CA LEU A 250 0.49 13.09 -3.87
C LEU A 250 0.44 14.62 -3.95
N LEU A 251 0.25 15.16 -5.15
CA LEU A 251 0.17 16.60 -5.37
C LEU A 251 -1.18 16.97 -5.95
N LEU A 252 -1.93 17.81 -5.22
CA LEU A 252 -3.23 18.31 -5.63
C LEU A 252 -3.11 19.78 -6.02
N ASN A 253 -3.30 20.07 -7.30
CA ASN A 253 -3.43 21.42 -7.83
C ASN A 253 -4.91 21.79 -7.88
N ARG A 254 -5.36 22.70 -7.03
CA ARG A 254 -6.75 23.13 -7.01
C ARG A 254 -7.03 24.03 -8.20
N THR A 255 -7.90 23.56 -9.08
CA THR A 255 -8.56 24.41 -10.09
C THR A 255 -9.85 25.00 -9.51
N GLU A 256 -10.48 25.94 -10.21
CA GLU A 256 -11.75 26.55 -9.79
C GLU A 256 -12.90 25.53 -9.68
N ALA A 257 -12.75 24.34 -10.27
CA ALA A 257 -13.68 23.22 -10.11
C ALA A 257 -13.39 22.48 -8.79
N LEU A 258 -14.38 22.45 -7.89
CA LEU A 258 -14.33 21.64 -6.67
C LEU A 258 -14.26 20.16 -7.06
N PHE A 259 -13.08 19.57 -6.89
CA PHE A 259 -12.78 18.17 -7.15
C PHE A 259 -12.57 17.43 -5.83
N GLY A 260 -13.43 16.45 -5.55
CA GLY A 260 -13.29 15.54 -4.43
C GLY A 260 -12.87 14.16 -4.91
N PHE A 261 -11.92 13.54 -4.22
CA PHE A 261 -11.58 12.12 -4.35
C PHE A 261 -11.19 11.55 -2.98
N THR A 262 -11.25 10.24 -2.86
CA THR A 262 -10.68 9.46 -1.77
C THR A 262 -9.64 8.49 -2.34
N ALA A 263 -8.48 8.44 -1.71
CA ALA A 263 -7.43 7.48 -2.01
C ALA A 263 -7.09 6.69 -0.74
N SER A 264 -6.71 5.42 -0.93
CA SER A 264 -6.03 4.62 0.09
C SER A 264 -4.54 4.58 -0.25
N VAL A 265 -3.69 4.91 0.73
CA VAL A 265 -2.24 4.78 0.62
C VAL A 265 -1.79 3.75 1.64
N ARG A 266 -1.02 2.76 1.21
CA ARG A 266 -0.56 1.68 2.08
C ARG A 266 0.87 1.27 1.80
N SER A 267 1.54 0.78 2.84
CA SER A 267 2.80 0.06 2.66
C SER A 267 2.50 -1.41 2.40
N GLU A 268 2.83 -1.90 1.21
CA GLU A 268 2.53 -3.26 0.76
C GLU A 268 3.80 -3.96 0.26
N ARG A 269 3.94 -5.24 0.63
CA ARG A 269 4.97 -6.12 0.09
C ARG A 269 4.49 -6.70 -1.23
N HIS A 270 5.27 -6.50 -2.28
CA HIS A 270 4.81 -6.70 -3.64
C HIS A 270 5.24 -8.09 -4.15
N VAL A 271 4.34 -9.07 -4.04
CA VAL A 271 4.58 -10.50 -4.31
C VAL A 271 5.14 -10.77 -5.70
N PHE A 272 4.73 -9.99 -6.70
CA PHE A 272 5.28 -10.11 -8.06
C PHE A 272 6.79 -9.87 -8.12
N TRP A 273 7.31 -8.85 -7.40
CA TRP A 273 8.74 -8.53 -7.42
C TRP A 273 9.56 -9.59 -6.70
N GLU A 274 9.02 -10.17 -5.65
CA GLU A 274 9.61 -11.32 -4.98
C GLU A 274 9.72 -12.52 -5.93
N SER A 275 8.65 -12.81 -6.69
CA SER A 275 8.67 -13.87 -7.70
C SER A 275 9.69 -13.60 -8.80
N GLU A 276 9.72 -12.38 -9.36
CA GLU A 276 10.64 -12.04 -10.46
C GLU A 276 12.11 -12.05 -9.99
N ALA A 277 12.38 -11.57 -8.77
CA ALA A 277 13.71 -11.62 -8.18
C ALA A 277 14.15 -13.06 -7.93
N ASN A 278 13.27 -13.90 -7.40
CA ASN A 278 13.53 -15.33 -7.21
C ASN A 278 13.83 -16.01 -8.55
N GLU A 279 13.02 -15.81 -9.58
CA GLU A 279 13.25 -16.36 -10.92
C GLU A 279 14.59 -15.88 -11.52
N ALA A 280 14.92 -14.59 -11.36
CA ALA A 280 16.19 -14.05 -11.82
C ALA A 280 17.40 -14.67 -11.09
N THR A 281 17.27 -14.96 -9.78
CA THR A 281 18.32 -15.67 -9.03
C THR A 281 18.46 -17.12 -9.45
N GLU A 282 17.36 -17.83 -9.69
CA GLU A 282 17.37 -19.19 -10.23
C GLU A 282 18.03 -19.24 -11.61
N MET A 283 17.71 -18.28 -12.49
CA MET A 283 18.32 -18.15 -13.82
C MET A 283 19.82 -17.86 -13.77
N LYS A 284 20.30 -17.12 -12.76
CA LYS A 284 21.73 -16.95 -12.48
C LYS A 284 22.36 -18.28 -12.03
N GLY A 285 21.70 -19.01 -11.13
CA GLY A 285 22.11 -20.35 -10.69
C GLY A 285 22.26 -21.31 -11.86
N LEU A 286 21.28 -21.36 -12.76
CA LEU A 286 21.31 -22.18 -13.97
C LEU A 286 22.48 -21.83 -14.89
N ARG A 287 22.82 -20.55 -15.02
CA ARG A 287 23.99 -20.09 -15.80
C ARG A 287 25.31 -20.57 -15.20
N VAL A 288 25.43 -20.53 -13.88
CA VAL A 288 26.61 -21.05 -13.16
C VAL A 288 26.75 -22.55 -13.38
N VAL A 289 25.67 -23.32 -13.22
CA VAL A 289 25.68 -24.77 -13.44
C VAL A 289 26.10 -25.09 -14.88
N LYS A 290 25.50 -24.44 -15.89
CA LYS A 290 25.91 -24.62 -17.28
C LYS A 290 27.39 -24.31 -17.50
N GLY A 291 27.92 -23.24 -16.90
CA GLY A 291 29.34 -22.89 -16.97
C GLY A 291 30.24 -24.00 -16.39
N ILE A 292 29.89 -24.56 -15.24
CA ILE A 292 30.62 -25.66 -14.62
C ILE A 292 30.56 -26.92 -15.52
N THR A 293 29.40 -27.26 -16.05
CA THR A 293 29.25 -28.43 -16.94
C THR A 293 30.08 -28.27 -18.21
N TYR A 294 30.09 -27.08 -18.82
CA TYR A 294 30.94 -26.80 -19.98
C TYR A 294 32.41 -26.91 -19.64
N PHE A 295 32.85 -26.38 -18.49
CA PHE A 295 34.24 -26.45 -18.04
C PHE A 295 34.70 -27.89 -17.83
N ILE A 296 33.90 -28.72 -17.16
CA ILE A 296 34.17 -30.15 -16.97
C ILE A 296 34.28 -30.86 -18.33
N ALA A 297 33.32 -30.64 -19.22
CA ALA A 297 33.34 -31.23 -20.56
C ALA A 297 34.57 -30.80 -21.39
N THR A 298 35.05 -29.56 -21.21
CA THR A 298 36.28 -29.11 -21.88
C THR A 298 37.52 -29.81 -21.33
N ILE A 299 37.60 -29.99 -20.01
CA ILE A 299 38.69 -30.75 -19.39
C ILE A 299 38.70 -32.19 -19.90
N ASP A 300 37.56 -32.87 -19.92
CA ASP A 300 37.47 -34.25 -20.38
C ASP A 300 37.88 -34.40 -21.86
N CYS A 301 37.45 -33.47 -22.72
CA CYS A 301 37.89 -33.41 -24.11
C CYS A 301 39.42 -33.18 -24.22
N LEU A 302 39.99 -32.27 -23.43
CA LEU A 302 41.43 -32.02 -23.42
C LEU A 302 42.22 -33.25 -22.94
N VAL A 303 41.75 -33.92 -21.90
CA VAL A 303 42.35 -35.15 -21.39
C VAL A 303 42.28 -36.26 -22.45
N ALA A 304 41.15 -36.43 -23.12
CA ALA A 304 40.99 -37.42 -24.18
C ALA A 304 41.90 -37.13 -25.38
N VAL A 305 42.03 -35.86 -25.80
CA VAL A 305 42.95 -35.45 -26.88
C VAL A 305 44.40 -35.67 -26.48
N LEU A 306 44.79 -35.33 -25.25
CA LEU A 306 46.14 -35.60 -24.73
C LEU A 306 46.43 -37.10 -24.67
N ALA A 307 45.49 -37.91 -24.20
CA ALA A 307 45.61 -39.36 -24.17
C ALA A 307 45.73 -39.96 -25.57
N ALA A 308 44.98 -39.44 -26.55
CA ALA A 308 45.06 -39.85 -27.95
C ALA A 308 46.40 -39.46 -28.59
N LEU A 309 46.90 -38.24 -28.32
CA LEU A 309 48.22 -37.77 -28.77
C LEU A 309 49.36 -38.62 -28.17
N LEU A 310 49.31 -38.88 -26.86
CA LEU A 310 50.27 -39.76 -26.18
C LEU A 310 50.24 -41.17 -26.77
N SER A 311 49.04 -41.73 -27.00
CA SER A 311 48.86 -43.04 -27.62
C SER A 311 49.40 -43.09 -29.05
N ALA A 312 49.22 -42.02 -29.83
CA ALA A 312 49.74 -41.91 -31.19
C ALA A 312 51.28 -41.82 -31.20
N LEU A 313 51.87 -41.06 -30.26
CA LEU A 313 53.32 -40.96 -30.08
C LEU A 313 53.94 -42.29 -29.65
N LEU A 314 53.23 -43.10 -28.87
CA LEU A 314 53.64 -44.46 -28.50
C LEU A 314 53.55 -45.46 -29.66
N LYS A 315 52.55 -45.32 -30.56
CA LYS A 315 52.37 -46.21 -31.72
C LYS A 315 53.34 -45.91 -32.88
N TRP A 316 53.69 -44.64 -33.11
CA TRP A 316 54.56 -44.23 -34.22
C TRP A 316 55.60 -43.19 -33.79
N PRO A 317 56.59 -43.57 -32.96
CA PRO A 317 57.55 -42.62 -32.43
C PRO A 317 58.46 -42.05 -33.54
N LYS A 318 58.49 -40.71 -33.66
CA LYS A 318 59.43 -39.99 -34.54
C LYS A 318 60.34 -39.05 -33.72
N GLY A 319 61.58 -38.88 -34.17
CA GLY A 319 62.53 -37.94 -33.58
C GLY A 319 62.97 -38.31 -32.14
N PRO A 320 63.22 -37.33 -31.25
CA PRO A 320 63.80 -37.56 -29.91
C PRO A 320 62.92 -38.38 -28.96
N TRP A 321 61.63 -38.53 -29.27
CA TRP A 321 60.66 -39.30 -28.50
C TRP A 321 60.76 -40.81 -28.67
N ARG A 322 61.51 -41.27 -29.68
CA ARG A 322 61.67 -42.70 -29.99
C ARG A 322 62.35 -43.50 -28.88
N ARG A 323 63.43 -42.97 -28.31
CA ARG A 323 64.12 -43.59 -27.17
C ARG A 323 63.25 -43.64 -25.91
N TRP A 324 62.41 -42.63 -25.70
CA TRP A 324 61.50 -42.58 -24.57
C TRP A 324 60.35 -43.59 -24.72
N ALA A 325 59.71 -43.66 -25.89
CA ALA A 325 58.64 -44.62 -26.19
C ALA A 325 59.14 -46.08 -26.17
N GLU A 326 60.36 -46.34 -26.67
CA GLU A 326 61.00 -47.67 -26.61
C GLU A 326 61.27 -48.09 -25.15
N ASN A 327 61.77 -47.18 -24.30
CA ASN A 327 61.96 -47.46 -22.86
C ASN A 327 60.64 -47.67 -22.11
N PHE A 328 59.60 -46.89 -22.44
CA PHE A 328 58.29 -46.99 -21.80
C PHE A 328 57.58 -48.30 -22.19
N ASN A 329 57.61 -48.68 -23.46
CA ASN A 329 57.05 -49.95 -23.93
C ASN A 329 57.82 -51.16 -23.37
N ALA A 330 59.14 -51.07 -23.18
CA ALA A 330 59.93 -52.11 -22.52
C ALA A 330 59.55 -52.26 -21.04
N LEU A 331 59.30 -51.16 -20.33
CA LEU A 331 58.84 -51.17 -18.94
C LEU A 331 57.41 -51.72 -18.80
N ALA A 332 56.52 -51.32 -19.71
CA ALA A 332 55.13 -51.81 -19.76
C ALA A 332 55.06 -53.30 -20.10
N ALA A 333 55.90 -53.79 -21.02
CA ALA A 333 56.01 -55.21 -21.33
C ALA A 333 56.60 -56.03 -20.16
N ALA A 334 57.50 -55.45 -19.36
CA ALA A 334 58.05 -56.08 -18.16
C ALA A 334 57.05 -56.14 -16.99
N HIS A 335 55.94 -55.41 -17.04
CA HIS A 335 54.91 -55.35 -16.00
C HIS A 335 53.52 -55.78 -16.50
N ALA A 336 53.43 -56.33 -17.72
CA ALA A 336 52.19 -56.92 -18.22
C ALA A 336 51.81 -58.12 -17.33
N PRO A 337 50.59 -58.15 -16.74
CA PRO A 337 50.15 -59.29 -15.93
C PRO A 337 50.14 -60.55 -16.79
N GLN A 338 50.81 -61.61 -16.32
CA GLN A 338 50.77 -62.91 -16.97
C GLN A 338 49.32 -63.38 -17.09
N THR A 339 48.85 -63.55 -18.33
CA THR A 339 47.62 -64.28 -18.61
C THR A 339 47.83 -65.74 -18.22
N TYR A 340 47.05 -66.24 -17.25
CA TYR A 340 46.99 -67.66 -16.93
C TYR A 340 46.64 -68.46 -18.20
N PRO A 341 47.26 -69.64 -18.44
CA PRO A 341 46.95 -70.42 -19.62
C PRO A 341 45.50 -70.95 -19.53
N ALA A 342 44.85 -70.95 -20.69
CA ALA A 342 43.51 -71.48 -20.89
C ALA A 342 43.43 -72.94 -20.42
N GLN A 343 42.44 -73.24 -19.59
CA GLN A 343 42.09 -74.59 -19.19
C GLN A 343 41.00 -75.10 -20.13
N ASP A 344 41.27 -76.24 -20.79
CA ASP A 344 40.46 -76.85 -21.84
C ASP A 344 39.02 -77.22 -21.41
N PRO A 345 38.09 -77.38 -22.39
CA PRO A 345 36.66 -77.48 -22.14
C PRO A 345 36.28 -78.89 -21.65
N GLY A 346 35.99 -79.00 -20.36
CA GLY A 346 35.42 -80.19 -19.74
C GLY A 346 33.90 -80.04 -19.55
N THR A 347 33.15 -80.87 -20.25
CA THR A 347 31.70 -81.07 -20.15
C THR A 347 31.25 -81.34 -18.71
N TYR A 348 30.36 -80.53 -18.14
CA TYR A 348 29.35 -80.95 -17.15
C TYR A 348 28.24 -79.88 -17.03
N SER A 349 26.99 -80.35 -17.03
CA SER A 349 25.75 -79.62 -16.74
C SER A 349 24.77 -80.65 -16.17
N PRO A 350 23.66 -80.32 -15.49
CA PRO A 350 23.24 -79.12 -14.75
C PRO A 350 22.85 -79.48 -13.29
N HIS A 351 22.41 -78.48 -12.49
CA HIS A 351 21.50 -78.50 -11.31
C HIS A 351 21.90 -77.26 -10.47
N GLY A 352 21.05 -76.37 -9.97
CA GLY A 352 19.60 -76.25 -9.79
C GLY A 352 19.39 -75.31 -8.58
N HIS A 353 18.36 -74.44 -8.61
CA HIS A 353 17.86 -73.60 -7.50
C HIS A 353 18.78 -72.46 -7.00
N LYS A 354 18.31 -71.28 -6.57
CA LYS A 354 16.98 -70.73 -6.29
C LYS A 354 17.06 -69.20 -6.24
N ASP A 355 15.90 -68.57 -6.41
CA ASP A 355 15.58 -67.15 -6.30
C ASP A 355 16.18 -66.43 -5.06
N ASP A 356 16.48 -65.13 -5.17
CA ASP A 356 15.54 -64.13 -4.63
C ASP A 356 15.84 -62.70 -5.11
N SER A 357 14.73 -62.05 -5.44
CA SER A 357 14.49 -60.68 -5.86
C SER A 357 14.98 -59.59 -4.89
N PHE A 358 15.24 -58.38 -5.40
CA PHE A 358 14.35 -57.23 -5.14
C PHE A 358 14.53 -56.14 -6.20
N ASP A 359 13.48 -55.97 -6.99
CA ASP A 359 13.19 -54.76 -7.77
C ASP A 359 12.90 -53.57 -6.83
N SER A 360 13.29 -52.37 -7.23
CA SER A 360 12.35 -51.23 -7.24
C SER A 360 12.82 -50.15 -8.19
N SER A 361 12.08 -50.08 -9.29
CA SER A 361 11.92 -48.97 -10.21
C SER A 361 11.44 -47.70 -9.51
N ILE A 362 12.02 -46.55 -9.84
CA ILE A 362 11.34 -45.25 -9.76
C ILE A 362 11.56 -44.51 -11.08
N SER A 363 10.41 -44.20 -11.68
CA SER A 363 10.13 -43.51 -12.93
C SER A 363 10.50 -42.03 -12.91
N SER A 364 11.05 -41.55 -14.04
CA SER A 364 11.11 -40.14 -14.43
C SER A 364 9.71 -39.62 -14.81
N PRO A 365 9.38 -38.33 -14.55
CA PRO A 365 8.30 -37.67 -15.24
C PRO A 365 8.83 -36.89 -16.46
N ASP A 366 8.24 -37.18 -17.62
CA ASP A 366 8.28 -36.36 -18.81
C ASP A 366 7.52 -35.05 -18.59
N PHE A 367 8.12 -33.93 -19.01
CA PHE A 367 7.43 -32.67 -19.24
C PHE A 367 7.44 -32.40 -20.75
N SER A 368 6.26 -32.35 -21.36
CA SER A 368 6.03 -31.77 -22.68
C SER A 368 5.17 -30.51 -22.54
N LEU A 369 5.54 -29.52 -23.37
CA LEU A 369 5.02 -28.17 -23.53
C LEU A 369 3.50 -28.05 -23.74
#